data_AF-A0A3C2C6K6-F1
#
_entry.id   AF-A0A3C2C6K6-F1
#
_cell.length_a   1.000
_cell.length_b   1.000
_cell.length_c   1.000
_cell.angle_alpha   90.00
_cell.angle_beta   90.00
_cell.angle_gamma   90.00
#
_symmetry.space_group_name_H-M   'P 1'
#
loop_
_entity.id
_entity.type
_entity.pdbx_description
1 polymer ?
#
loop_
_entity_poly.entity_id
_entity_poly.type
_entity_poly.pdbx_seq_one_letter_code
_entity_poly.pdbx_strand_id
1 'polypeptide(L)'
;MIPLSSYFIATGFIDMLPTALSMARELNYGFNEVAEAICKVGDKSKQYPPVKNRTAWFKKVFSEKLAEARADILVYREGKRYR
;
A
#
# COMPACT_ATOMS: atom_id res chain seq x y z
N MET A 1 -16.30 4.28 8.02
CA MET A 1 -14.90 4.28 7.54
C MET A 1 -14.39 2.86 7.65
N ILE A 2 -13.86 2.27 6.58
CA ILE A 2 -13.30 0.90 6.61
C ILE A 2 -11.96 0.96 7.37
N PRO A 3 -11.74 0.16 8.43
CA PRO A 3 -10.47 0.14 9.14
C PRO A 3 -9.32 -0.31 8.25
N LEU A 4 -8.11 0.20 8.49
CA LEU A 4 -6.93 -0.18 7.70
C LEU A 4 -6.69 -1.69 7.74
N SER A 5 -6.90 -2.32 8.90
CA SER A 5 -6.79 -3.77 9.08
C SER A 5 -7.64 -4.58 8.11
N SER A 6 -8.82 -4.09 7.71
CA SER A 6 -9.69 -4.79 6.76
C SER A 6 -9.04 -4.95 5.38
N TYR A 7 -8.30 -3.94 4.90
CA TYR A 7 -7.56 -4.03 3.64
C TYR A 7 -6.42 -5.04 3.71
N PHE A 8 -5.70 -5.07 4.84
CA PHE A 8 -4.62 -6.02 5.05
C PHE A 8 -5.14 -7.46 5.22
N ILE A 9 -6.30 -7.66 5.84
CA ILE A 9 -6.98 -8.96 5.91
C ILE A 9 -7.37 -9.42 4.49
N ALA A 10 -8.04 -8.56 3.72
CA ALA A 10 -8.52 -8.90 2.37
C ALA A 10 -7.39 -9.26 1.39
N THR A 11 -6.20 -8.73 1.61
CA THR A 11 -5.02 -8.97 0.77
C THR A 11 -4.12 -10.10 1.27
N GLY A 12 -4.40 -10.65 2.46
CA GLY A 12 -3.58 -11.71 3.05
C GLY A 12 -2.25 -11.22 3.63
N PHE A 13 -2.16 -9.95 4.03
CA PHE A 13 -0.96 -9.31 4.58
C PHE A 13 -1.15 -8.73 5.98
N ILE A 14 -2.15 -9.17 6.75
CA ILE A 14 -2.43 -8.67 8.12
C ILE A 14 -1.21 -8.72 9.04
N ASP A 15 -0.36 -9.72 8.89
CA ASP A 15 0.90 -9.85 9.64
C ASP A 15 1.93 -8.74 9.30
N MET A 16 1.81 -8.10 8.14
CA MET A 16 2.66 -6.99 7.71
C MET A 16 2.13 -5.62 8.14
N LEU A 17 0.94 -5.53 8.74
CA LEU A 17 0.34 -4.26 9.15
C LEU A 17 1.25 -3.41 10.05
N PRO A 18 1.92 -3.95 11.09
CA PRO A 18 2.84 -3.16 11.91
C PRO A 18 4.04 -2.62 11.10
N THR A 19 4.57 -3.44 10.19
CA THR A 19 5.69 -3.04 9.31
C THR A 19 5.26 -1.91 8.37
N ALA A 20 4.08 -2.05 7.76
CA ALA A 20 3.52 -1.04 6.87
C ALA A 20 3.30 0.30 7.57
N LEU A 21 2.78 0.28 8.80
CA LEU A 21 2.58 1.50 9.61
C LEU A 21 3.90 2.18 9.99
N SER A 22 4.95 1.41 10.33
CA SER A 22 6.28 1.97 10.61
C SER A 22 6.84 2.68 9.37
N MET A 23 6.83 1.98 8.23
CA MET A 23 7.32 2.53 6.96
C MET A 23 6.52 3.76 6.51
N ALA A 24 5.20 3.72 6.63
CA ALA A 24 4.34 4.85 6.30
C ALA A 24 4.66 6.07 7.17
N ARG A 25 4.89 5.86 8.49
CA ARG A 25 5.29 6.94 9.39
C ARG A 25 6.65 7.53 9.03
N GLU A 26 7.65 6.68 8.82
CA GLU A 26 9.02 7.08 8.47
C GLU A 26 9.08 7.87 7.15
N LEU A 27 8.25 7.49 6.17
CA LEU A 27 8.20 8.10 4.84
C LEU A 27 7.05 9.13 4.68
N ASN A 28 6.40 9.49 5.78
CA ASN A 28 5.32 10.48 5.85
C ASN A 28 4.13 10.19 4.89
N TYR A 29 3.65 8.95 4.83
CA TYR A 29 2.44 8.55 4.10
C TYR A 29 1.21 8.50 4.99
N GLY A 30 0.06 8.90 4.44
CA GLY A 30 -1.22 8.92 5.12
C GLY A 30 -2.03 7.64 4.92
N PHE A 31 -3.19 7.59 5.58
CA PHE A 31 -4.12 6.45 5.52
C PHE A 31 -4.49 6.06 4.08
N ASN A 32 -4.79 7.03 3.22
CA ASN A 32 -5.26 6.77 1.85
C ASN A 32 -4.16 6.12 1.02
N GLU A 33 -2.92 6.60 1.13
CA GLU A 33 -1.78 6.01 0.44
C GLU A 33 -1.52 4.58 0.90
N VAL A 34 -1.61 4.31 2.22
CA VAL A 34 -1.39 2.97 2.77
C VAL A 34 -2.50 2.00 2.34
N ALA A 35 -3.76 2.42 2.38
CA ALA A 35 -4.90 1.60 1.98
C ALA A 35 -4.85 1.26 0.47
N GLU A 36 -4.50 2.22 -0.38
CA GLU A 36 -4.34 1.97 -1.81
C GLU A 36 -3.11 1.10 -2.10
N ALA A 37 -1.99 1.39 -1.46
CA ALA A 37 -0.76 0.63 -1.65
C ALA A 37 -0.93 -0.85 -1.30
N ILE A 38 -1.62 -1.18 -0.20
CA ILE A 38 -1.81 -2.58 0.20
C ILE A 38 -2.70 -3.36 -0.78
N CYS A 39 -3.73 -2.72 -1.34
CA CYS A 39 -4.53 -3.32 -2.43
C CYS A 39 -3.66 -3.67 -3.63
N LYS A 40 -2.80 -2.73 -4.05
CA LYS A 40 -1.85 -2.95 -5.16
C LYS A 40 -0.80 -4.01 -4.86
N VAL A 41 -0.33 -4.12 -3.60
CA VAL A 41 0.53 -5.22 -3.17
C VAL A 41 -0.20 -6.56 -3.30
N GLY A 42 -1.46 -6.61 -2.86
CA GLY A 42 -2.33 -7.78 -3.01
C GLY A 42 -2.41 -8.24 -4.47
N ASP A 43 -2.67 -7.33 -5.39
CA ASP A 43 -2.75 -7.66 -6.81
C ASP A 43 -1.41 -8.11 -7.40
N LYS A 44 -0.30 -7.44 -7.03
CA LYS A 44 1.05 -7.86 -7.44
C LYS A 44 1.41 -9.24 -6.89
N SER A 45 0.96 -9.59 -5.68
CA SER A 45 1.20 -10.91 -5.07
C SER A 45 0.47 -12.05 -5.78
N LYS A 46 -0.72 -11.78 -6.35
CA LYS A 46 -1.47 -12.77 -7.15
C LYS A 46 -0.77 -13.08 -8.47
N GLN A 47 -0.12 -12.08 -9.08
CA GLN A 47 0.63 -12.25 -10.33
C GLN A 47 2.04 -12.81 -10.09
N TYR A 48 2.71 -12.31 -9.04
CA TYR A 48 4.10 -12.62 -8.71
C TYR A 48 4.24 -12.91 -7.21
N PRO A 49 3.86 -14.12 -6.76
CA PRO A 49 3.89 -14.47 -5.35
C PRO A 49 5.33 -14.49 -4.80
N PRO A 50 5.53 -14.10 -3.52
CA PRO A 50 6.85 -14.14 -2.90
C PRO A 50 7.33 -15.59 -2.71
N VAL A 51 8.48 -15.94 -3.30
CA VAL A 51 9.00 -17.33 -3.33
C VAL A 51 9.94 -17.66 -2.16
N LYS A 52 10.59 -16.67 -1.55
CA LYS A 52 11.60 -16.89 -0.48
C LYS A 52 11.34 -16.04 0.75
N ASN A 53 11.62 -14.74 0.65
CA ASN A 53 11.52 -13.81 1.78
C ASN A 53 10.30 -12.89 1.59
N ARG A 54 9.14 -13.33 2.11
CA ARG A 54 7.88 -12.59 2.02
C ARG A 54 7.98 -11.20 2.65
N THR A 55 8.71 -11.04 3.76
CA THR A 55 8.91 -9.75 4.41
C THR A 55 9.74 -8.78 3.57
N ALA A 56 10.88 -9.23 3.04
CA ALA A 56 11.73 -8.39 2.19
C ALA A 56 11.03 -8.03 0.87
N TRP A 57 10.34 -9.01 0.27
CA TRP A 57 9.50 -8.79 -0.91
C TRP A 57 8.41 -7.75 -0.61
N PHE A 58 7.70 -7.91 0.51
CA PHE A 58 6.66 -6.99 0.94
C PHE A 58 7.21 -5.58 1.11
N LYS A 59 8.29 -5.39 1.89
CA LYS A 59 8.88 -4.06 2.12
C LYS A 59 9.26 -3.36 0.81
N LYS A 60 9.89 -4.09 -0.11
CA LYS A 60 10.26 -3.55 -1.43
C LYS A 60 9.02 -3.12 -2.21
N VAL A 61 8.08 -4.04 -2.39
CA VAL A 61 6.87 -3.81 -3.20
C VAL A 61 5.98 -2.73 -2.57
N PHE A 62 5.79 -2.77 -1.25
CA PHE A 62 4.97 -1.81 -0.53
C PHE A 62 5.54 -0.39 -0.64
N SER A 63 6.86 -0.22 -0.55
CA SER A 63 7.52 1.08 -0.78
C SER A 63 7.26 1.62 -2.20
N GLU A 64 7.40 0.77 -3.22
CA GLU A 64 7.06 1.12 -4.62
C GLU A 64 5.59 1.56 -4.73
N LYS A 65 4.67 0.80 -4.12
CA LYS A 65 3.23 1.06 -4.20
C LYS A 65 2.76 2.26 -3.38
N LEU A 66 3.46 2.63 -2.31
CA LEU A 66 3.19 3.88 -1.58
C LEU A 66 3.46 5.11 -2.45
N ALA A 67 4.59 5.11 -3.17
CA ALA A 67 4.93 6.20 -4.08
C ALA A 67 3.91 6.31 -5.23
N GLU A 68 3.53 5.17 -5.82
CA GLU A 68 2.50 5.09 -6.87
C GLU A 68 1.14 5.59 -6.37
N ALA A 69 0.69 5.13 -5.19
CA ALA A 69 -0.57 5.56 -4.59
C ALA A 69 -0.62 7.07 -4.33
N ARG A 70 0.48 7.67 -3.84
CA ARG A 70 0.58 9.12 -3.68
C ARG A 70 0.45 9.85 -5.01
N ALA A 71 1.15 9.38 -6.04
CA ALA A 71 1.08 9.99 -7.37
C ALA A 71 -0.37 9.97 -7.90
N ASP A 72 -1.05 8.82 -7.82
CA ASP A 72 -2.43 8.68 -8.27
C ASP A 72 -3.39 9.61 -7.51
N ILE A 73 -3.22 9.73 -6.18
CA ILE A 73 -4.04 10.62 -5.35
C ILE A 73 -3.80 12.09 -5.72
N LEU A 74 -2.55 12.49 -5.99
CA LEU A 74 -2.22 13.84 -6.43
C LEU A 74 -2.85 14.15 -7.79
N VAL A 75 -2.70 13.26 -8.78
CA VAL A 75 -3.31 13.40 -10.10
C VAL A 75 -4.84 13.48 -10.01
N TYR A 76 -5.46 12.64 -9.18
CA TYR A 76 -6.90 12.68 -8.97
C TYR A 76 -7.37 14.02 -8.35
N ARG A 77 -6.59 14.57 -7.41
CA ARG A 77 -6.89 15.86 -6.77
C ARG A 77 -6.72 17.02 -7.75
N GLU A 78 -5.67 17.02 -8.56
CA GLU A 78 -5.45 18.02 -9.60
C GLU A 78 -6.53 17.95 -10.67
N GLY A 79 -6.84 16.76 -11.18
CA GLY A 79 -7.91 16.56 -12.15
C GLY A 79 -9.28 17.02 -11.66
N LYS A 80 -9.56 16.93 -10.35
CA LYS A 80 -10.76 17.51 -9.73
C LYS A 80 -10.72 19.03 -9.59
N ARG A 81 -9.55 19.65 -9.57
CA ARG A 81 -9.38 21.10 -9.44
C ARG A 81 -9.58 21.84 -10.77
N TYR A 82 -9.40 21.15 -11.89
CA TYR A 82 -9.60 21.68 -13.25
C TYR A 82 -10.92 21.25 -13.90
N ARG A 83 -11.83 20.61 -13.16
CA ARG A 83 -13.15 20.18 -13.63
C ARG A 83 -14.23 21.00 -12.96
#